data_AF-A0A1I6PQL7-F1
#
_entry.id   AF-A0A1I6PQL7-F1
#
_cell.length_a   1.000
_cell.length_b   1.000
_cell.length_c   1.000
_cell.angle_alpha   90.00
_cell.angle_beta   90.00
_cell.angle_gamma   90.00
#
_symmetry.space_group_name_H-M   'P 1'
#
loop_
_entity.id
_entity.type
_entity.pdbx_description
1 polymer ?
#
loop_
_entity_poly.entity_id
_entity_poly.type
_entity_poly.pdbx_seq_one_letter_code
_entity_poly.pdbx_strand_id
1 'polypeptide(L)'
;MTEVSAQAACAHLSAGLALRAIQQARALAQNPPSMECLRGKGGNSIVAMGRRVKRLRRDKAIVHALVAGSMKSPRIEIVRRAACRDAEVEHRGRAFAVDALHYDATVLYPRERREAEFVLSLTRHAVERFIERGGAGDPRDDLLGKLDAEVLRVLLGDPFVRSLRLDDCDLSFGVPAPHGLWIAGGAVTVLREKVIAGATFATFLGEREMGDDQRAYVAVAEAEGIAAAEARFPSLF
;
A
#
# COMPACT_ATOMS: atom_id res chain seq x y z
N MET A 1 35.60 6.40 -21.92
CA MET A 1 34.14 6.31 -21.68
C MET A 1 33.88 4.92 -21.13
N THR A 2 33.40 4.82 -19.90
CA THR A 2 33.06 3.53 -19.29
C THR A 2 31.72 3.07 -19.84
N GLU A 3 31.70 1.91 -20.52
CA GLU A 3 30.46 1.24 -20.91
C GLU A 3 29.71 0.86 -19.62
N VAL A 4 28.55 1.47 -19.42
CA VAL A 4 27.63 1.07 -18.37
C VAL A 4 27.03 -0.27 -18.81
N SER A 5 27.20 -1.32 -18.01
CA SER A 5 26.61 -2.63 -18.31
C SER A 5 25.07 -2.49 -18.40
N ALA A 6 24.43 -3.32 -19.23
CA ALA A 6 22.97 -3.30 -19.39
C ALA A 6 22.22 -3.38 -18.04
N GLN A 7 22.78 -4.14 -17.09
CA GLN A 7 22.25 -4.27 -15.73
C GLN A 7 22.31 -2.95 -14.95
N ALA A 8 23.44 -2.24 -15.01
CA ALA A 8 23.57 -0.94 -14.36
C ALA A 8 22.65 0.11 -15.00
N ALA A 9 22.46 0.07 -16.32
CA ALA A 9 21.52 0.95 -17.00
C ALA A 9 20.06 0.70 -16.57
N CYS A 10 19.65 -0.57 -16.45
CA CYS A 10 18.32 -0.95 -15.94
C CYS A 10 18.11 -0.49 -14.49
N ALA A 11 19.10 -0.64 -13.62
CA ALA A 11 19.01 -0.19 -12.23
C ALA A 11 18.88 1.34 -12.13
N HIS A 12 19.69 2.09 -12.89
CA HIS A 12 19.59 3.55 -12.93
C HIS A 12 18.24 4.04 -13.46
N LEU A 13 17.72 3.41 -14.52
CA LEU A 13 16.40 3.72 -15.05
C LEU A 13 15.31 3.48 -14.00
N SER A 14 15.36 2.33 -13.33
CA SER A 14 14.37 1.94 -12.32
C SER A 14 14.37 2.90 -11.13
N ALA A 15 15.55 3.29 -10.64
CA ALA A 15 15.71 4.34 -9.61
C ALA A 15 15.11 5.68 -10.03
N GLY A 16 15.40 6.13 -11.26
CA GLY A 16 14.84 7.38 -11.79
C GLY A 16 13.31 7.34 -11.90
N LEU A 17 12.75 6.22 -12.36
CA LEU A 17 11.30 6.04 -12.51
C LEU A 17 10.58 5.93 -11.16
N ALA A 18 11.16 5.21 -10.19
CA ALA A 18 10.64 5.13 -8.83
C ALA A 18 10.56 6.52 -8.18
N LEU A 19 11.65 7.29 -8.25
CA LEU A 19 11.68 8.66 -7.73
C LEU A 19 10.65 9.56 -8.43
N ARG A 20 10.53 9.45 -9.75
CA ARG A 20 9.52 10.19 -10.52
C ARG A 20 8.10 9.86 -10.07
N ALA A 21 7.77 8.60 -9.81
CA ALA A 21 6.46 8.20 -9.33
C ALA A 21 6.15 8.81 -7.95
N ILE A 22 7.11 8.80 -7.03
CA ILE A 22 6.99 9.44 -5.70
C ILE A 22 6.76 10.95 -5.83
N GLN A 23 7.54 11.62 -6.69
CA GLN A 23 7.37 13.05 -6.95
C GLN A 23 6.00 13.38 -7.57
N GLN A 24 5.54 12.57 -8.53
CA GLN A 24 4.21 12.72 -9.12
C GLN A 24 3.10 12.56 -8.07
N ALA A 25 3.17 11.51 -7.24
CA ALA A 25 2.21 11.30 -6.16
C ALA A 25 2.18 12.48 -5.18
N ARG A 26 3.35 13.03 -4.82
CA ARG A 26 3.45 14.21 -3.95
C ARG A 26 2.76 15.42 -4.56
N ALA A 27 2.97 15.70 -5.84
CA ALA A 27 2.32 16.81 -6.54
C ALA A 27 0.78 16.67 -6.53
N LEU A 28 0.27 15.44 -6.63
CA LEU A 28 -1.17 15.16 -6.58
C LEU A 28 -1.77 15.27 -5.18
N ALA A 29 -0.96 15.13 -4.12
CA ALA A 29 -1.41 15.09 -2.73
C ALA A 29 -1.38 16.45 -2.00
N GLN A 30 -1.06 17.56 -2.67
CA GLN A 30 -0.80 18.85 -2.02
C GLN A 30 -2.00 19.50 -1.31
N ASN A 31 -3.24 19.07 -1.56
CA ASN A 31 -4.44 19.63 -0.92
C ASN A 31 -5.50 18.55 -0.65
N PRO A 32 -5.25 17.60 0.26
CA PRO A 32 -6.16 16.49 0.45
C PRO A 32 -7.48 16.98 1.06
N PRO A 33 -8.65 16.54 0.55
CA PRO A 33 -9.94 16.95 1.10
C PRO A 33 -10.01 16.53 2.57
N SER A 34 -10.46 17.45 3.44
CA SER A 34 -10.69 17.12 4.83
C SER A 34 -11.72 15.98 4.93
N MET A 35 -11.35 14.89 5.60
CA MET A 35 -12.25 13.77 5.88
C MET A 35 -13.41 14.19 6.81
N GLU A 36 -13.32 15.35 7.45
CA GLU A 36 -14.41 15.93 8.24
C GLU A 36 -15.63 16.28 7.38
N CYS A 37 -15.43 16.58 6.08
CA CYS A 37 -16.56 16.81 5.16
C CYS A 37 -17.45 15.55 5.00
N LEU A 38 -16.91 14.38 5.35
CA LEU A 38 -17.63 13.10 5.37
C LEU A 38 -18.33 12.84 6.70
N ARG A 39 -17.90 13.52 7.77
CA ARG A 39 -18.48 13.45 9.13
C ARG A 39 -19.58 14.49 9.38
N GLY A 40 -19.69 15.50 8.53
CA GLY A 40 -20.67 16.60 8.69
C GLY A 40 -22.14 16.15 8.65
N LYS A 41 -23.04 16.99 9.18
CA LYS A 41 -24.50 16.82 9.44
C LYS A 41 -25.39 16.31 8.27
N GLY A 42 -24.84 16.03 7.10
CA GLY A 42 -25.61 15.43 5.99
C GLY A 42 -26.03 13.99 6.32
N GLY A 43 -27.25 13.61 5.93
CA GLY A 43 -27.87 12.35 6.32
C GLY A 43 -27.00 11.10 6.05
N ASN A 44 -27.13 10.11 6.93
CA ASN A 44 -26.46 8.79 6.83
C ASN A 44 -27.19 7.83 5.86
N SER A 45 -27.84 8.38 4.83
CA SER A 45 -28.48 7.58 3.79
C SER A 45 -27.44 7.19 2.73
N ILE A 46 -27.60 6.00 2.11
CA ILE A 46 -26.70 5.54 1.05
C ILE A 46 -26.60 6.56 -0.09
N VAL A 47 -27.70 7.22 -0.44
CA VAL A 47 -27.72 8.27 -1.48
C VAL A 47 -26.81 9.44 -1.11
N ALA A 48 -26.89 9.92 0.14
CA ALA A 48 -26.04 11.01 0.60
C ALA A 48 -24.56 10.60 0.66
N MET A 49 -24.28 9.37 1.10
CA MET A 49 -22.93 8.79 1.08
C MET A 49 -22.38 8.67 -0.35
N GLY A 50 -23.20 8.22 -1.30
CA GLY A 50 -22.82 8.12 -2.71
C GLY A 50 -22.48 9.50 -3.32
N ARG A 51 -23.22 10.55 -2.96
CA ARG A 51 -22.89 11.93 -3.37
C ARG A 51 -21.55 12.40 -2.79
N ARG A 52 -21.24 12.06 -1.55
CA ARG A 52 -19.94 12.35 -0.91
C ARG A 52 -18.81 11.62 -1.61
N VAL A 53 -18.95 10.31 -1.83
CA VAL A 53 -17.97 9.50 -2.58
C VAL A 53 -17.70 10.06 -3.97
N LYS A 54 -18.74 10.45 -4.71
CA LYS A 54 -18.58 11.09 -6.03
C LYS A 54 -17.75 12.37 -5.98
N ARG A 55 -17.83 13.15 -4.89
CA ARG A 55 -16.99 14.34 -4.71
C ARG A 55 -15.56 13.98 -4.37
N LEU A 56 -15.35 12.99 -3.49
CA LEU A 56 -14.00 12.51 -3.14
C LEU A 56 -13.24 12.03 -4.37
N ARG A 57 -13.89 11.24 -5.24
CA ARG A 57 -13.27 10.71 -6.47
C ARG A 57 -12.81 11.79 -7.47
N ARG A 58 -13.16 13.07 -7.27
CA ARG A 58 -12.65 14.17 -8.11
C ARG A 58 -11.23 14.56 -7.73
N ASP A 59 -10.80 14.20 -6.52
CA ASP A 59 -9.45 14.44 -6.06
C ASP A 59 -8.50 13.37 -6.61
N LYS A 60 -7.37 13.80 -7.16
CA LYS A 60 -6.39 12.93 -7.82
C LYS A 60 -5.56 12.08 -6.85
N ALA A 61 -5.57 12.40 -5.56
CA ALA A 61 -4.97 11.60 -4.50
C ALA A 61 -5.90 10.46 -4.06
N ILE A 62 -7.20 10.51 -4.38
CA ILE A 62 -8.14 9.43 -4.06
C ILE A 62 -8.05 8.36 -5.14
N VAL A 63 -7.38 7.26 -4.80
CA VAL A 63 -7.22 6.08 -5.66
C VAL A 63 -8.44 5.16 -5.58
N HIS A 64 -9.13 5.16 -4.44
CA HIS A 64 -10.35 4.39 -4.27
C HIS A 64 -11.29 5.10 -3.31
N ALA A 65 -12.57 5.11 -3.64
CA ALA A 65 -13.62 5.51 -2.72
C ALA A 65 -14.93 4.83 -3.11
N LEU A 66 -15.60 4.13 -2.20
CA LEU A 66 -16.91 3.53 -2.47
C LEU A 66 -17.80 3.51 -1.22
N VAL A 67 -19.10 3.34 -1.45
CA VAL A 67 -20.04 2.99 -0.39
C VAL A 67 -20.15 1.47 -0.38
N ALA A 68 -19.83 0.86 0.77
CA ALA A 68 -19.90 -0.58 1.00
C ALA A 68 -20.87 -0.91 2.15
N GLY A 69 -21.05 -2.20 2.39
CA GLY A 69 -21.90 -2.73 3.46
C GLY A 69 -23.37 -2.82 3.07
N SER A 70 -24.22 -3.04 4.06
CA SER A 70 -25.66 -3.24 3.86
C SER A 70 -26.43 -1.93 4.04
N MET A 71 -27.71 -1.92 3.66
CA MET A 71 -28.64 -0.83 3.98
C MET A 71 -28.70 -0.49 5.49
N LYS A 72 -28.48 -1.48 6.35
CA LYS A 72 -28.55 -1.34 7.82
C LYS A 72 -27.22 -0.89 8.43
N SER A 73 -26.09 -1.26 7.84
CA SER A 73 -24.76 -0.79 8.24
C SER A 73 -23.94 -0.41 7.00
N PRO A 74 -24.23 0.76 6.40
CA PRO A 74 -23.45 1.26 5.28
C PRO A 74 -22.16 1.89 5.81
N ARG A 75 -21.07 1.72 5.07
CA ARG A 75 -19.76 2.31 5.35
C ARG A 75 -19.17 2.96 4.10
N ILE A 76 -18.23 3.86 4.28
CA ILE A 76 -17.44 4.43 3.18
C ILE A 76 -16.03 3.88 3.30
N GLU A 77 -15.58 3.21 2.25
CA GLU A 77 -14.19 2.75 2.13
C GLU A 77 -13.44 3.72 1.22
N ILE A 78 -12.29 4.21 1.68
CA ILE A 78 -11.50 5.24 1.01
C ILE A 78 -10.06 4.80 1.09
N VAL A 79 -9.36 4.81 -0.04
CA VAL A 79 -7.91 4.71 -0.09
C VAL A 79 -7.39 5.98 -0.71
N ARG A 80 -6.55 6.69 0.03
CA ARG A 80 -5.89 7.92 -0.40
C ARG A 80 -4.42 7.65 -0.53
N ARG A 81 -3.85 7.99 -1.68
CA ARG A 81 -2.42 8.04 -1.87
C ARG A 81 -1.86 9.34 -1.31
N ALA A 82 -0.78 9.21 -0.55
CA ALA A 82 0.09 10.29 -0.13
C ALA A 82 1.54 9.93 -0.51
N ALA A 83 2.42 10.92 -0.46
CA ALA A 83 3.85 10.71 -0.58
C ALA A 83 4.54 11.65 0.39
N CYS A 84 5.47 11.11 1.16
CA CYS A 84 6.25 11.86 2.14
C CYS A 84 7.73 11.73 1.78
N ARG A 85 8.47 12.84 1.90
CA ARG A 85 9.93 12.77 2.01
C ARG A 85 10.26 12.57 3.47
N ASP A 86 11.28 11.76 3.73
CA ASP A 86 11.76 11.51 5.10
C ASP A 86 10.67 10.89 6.00
N ALA A 87 9.84 10.01 5.43
CA ALA A 87 8.97 9.19 6.25
C ALA A 87 9.86 8.35 7.18
N GLU A 88 9.71 8.54 8.48
CA GLU A 88 10.31 7.64 9.46
C GLU A 88 9.54 6.33 9.41
N VAL A 89 10.12 5.35 8.72
CA VAL A 89 9.66 3.97 8.78
C VAL A 89 10.49 3.29 9.86
N GLU A 90 9.82 2.82 10.90
CA GLU A 90 10.43 1.95 11.89
C GLU A 90 10.31 0.49 11.42
N HIS A 91 11.45 -0.18 11.33
CA HIS A 91 11.51 -1.61 11.05
C HIS A 91 12.56 -2.24 11.98
N ARG A 92 12.17 -3.26 12.76
CA ARG A 92 13.03 -3.95 13.73
C ARG A 92 13.70 -2.99 14.72
N GLY A 93 12.94 -2.05 15.27
CA GLY A 93 13.41 -1.07 16.26
C GLY A 93 14.39 -0.01 15.74
N ARG A 94 14.51 0.15 14.41
CA ARG A 94 15.33 1.20 13.79
C ARG A 94 14.45 2.07 12.89
N ALA A 95 14.51 3.39 13.11
CA ALA A 95 13.86 4.37 12.26
C ALA A 95 14.77 4.75 11.09
N PHE A 96 14.22 4.75 9.89
CA PHE A 96 14.91 5.20 8.68
C PHE A 96 14.07 6.26 7.98
N ALA A 97 14.72 7.36 7.58
CA ALA A 97 14.13 8.31 6.65
C ALA A 97 14.19 7.72 5.24
N VAL A 98 13.03 7.41 4.68
CA VAL A 98 12.92 6.88 3.31
C VAL A 98 11.92 7.67 2.50
N ASP A 99 12.23 7.85 1.21
CA ASP A 99 11.23 8.26 0.23
C ASP A 99 10.24 7.09 0.07
N ALA A 100 8.95 7.34 0.32
CA ALA A 100 7.91 6.32 0.21
C ALA A 100 6.60 6.87 -0.38
N LEU A 101 5.88 5.98 -1.06
CA LEU A 101 4.46 6.18 -1.34
C LEU A 101 3.66 5.61 -0.18
N HIS A 102 2.74 6.39 0.37
CA HIS A 102 1.85 5.95 1.44
C HIS A 102 0.42 5.85 0.92
N TYR A 103 -0.31 4.90 1.45
CA TYR A 103 -1.70 4.68 1.12
C TYR A 103 -2.50 4.59 2.42
N ASP A 104 -3.25 5.64 2.71
CA ASP A 104 -4.13 5.72 3.86
C ASP A 104 -5.46 5.05 3.49
N ALA A 105 -5.69 3.87 4.04
CA ALA A 105 -6.97 3.18 3.96
C ALA A 105 -7.83 3.59 5.16
N THR A 106 -8.93 4.30 4.89
CA THR A 106 -9.89 4.71 5.90
C THR A 106 -11.24 4.05 5.64
N VAL A 107 -11.78 3.41 6.66
CA VAL A 107 -13.17 2.94 6.67
C VAL A 107 -13.97 3.80 7.64
N LEU A 108 -14.94 4.53 7.10
CA LEU A 108 -15.85 5.36 7.89
C LEU A 108 -17.16 4.63 8.10
N TYR A 109 -17.59 4.55 9.36
CA TYR A 109 -18.90 4.05 9.78
C TYR A 109 -19.75 5.23 10.30
N PRO A 110 -20.50 5.95 9.43
CA PRO A 110 -21.12 7.22 9.81
C PRO A 110 -22.18 7.09 10.92
N ARG A 111 -22.78 5.92 11.07
CA ARG A 111 -23.77 5.63 12.12
C ARG A 111 -23.12 5.38 13.47
N GLU A 112 -22.00 4.68 13.48
CA GLU A 112 -21.27 4.28 14.69
C GLU A 112 -20.26 5.33 15.13
N ARG A 113 -20.01 6.36 14.30
CA ARG A 113 -18.92 7.34 14.48
C ARG A 113 -17.56 6.67 14.66
N ARG A 114 -17.43 5.46 14.14
CA ARG A 114 -16.20 4.67 14.16
C ARG A 114 -15.42 4.89 12.88
N GLU A 115 -14.11 4.92 13.02
CA GLU A 115 -13.14 4.98 11.96
C GLU A 115 -12.13 3.86 12.16
N ALA A 116 -11.79 3.15 11.10
CA ALA A 116 -10.63 2.29 11.06
C ALA A 116 -9.65 2.88 10.05
N GLU A 117 -8.40 3.04 10.47
CA GLU A 117 -7.30 3.56 9.64
C GLU A 117 -6.23 2.48 9.54
N PHE A 118 -5.67 2.33 8.36
CA PHE A 118 -4.55 1.45 8.09
C PHE A 118 -3.65 2.13 7.06
N VAL A 119 -2.34 2.03 7.25
CA VAL A 119 -1.37 2.61 6.31
C VAL A 119 -0.62 1.49 5.60
N LEU A 120 -0.53 1.58 4.29
CA LEU A 120 0.36 0.75 3.50
C LEU A 120 1.42 1.62 2.83
N SER A 121 2.68 1.29 3.01
CA SER A 121 3.81 2.05 2.46
C SER A 121 4.60 1.23 1.44
N LEU A 122 4.94 1.84 0.32
CA LEU A 122 5.87 1.32 -0.67
C LEU A 122 7.16 2.14 -0.56
N THR A 123 8.25 1.53 -0.07
CA THR A 123 9.55 2.19 -0.04
C THR A 123 10.07 2.43 -1.47
N ARG A 124 10.87 3.48 -1.68
CA ARG A 124 11.53 3.71 -2.99
C ARG A 124 12.25 2.46 -3.47
N HIS A 125 12.98 1.77 -2.58
CA HIS A 125 13.67 0.53 -2.89
C HIS A 125 12.73 -0.58 -3.38
N ALA A 126 11.59 -0.79 -2.71
CA ALA A 126 10.62 -1.78 -3.16
C ALA A 126 10.07 -1.46 -4.56
N VAL A 127 9.78 -0.17 -4.84
CA VAL A 127 9.33 0.27 -6.17
C VAL A 127 10.42 0.07 -7.22
N GLU A 128 11.68 0.39 -6.92
CA GLU A 128 12.82 0.14 -7.80
C GLU A 128 12.89 -1.35 -8.20
N ARG A 129 12.86 -2.24 -7.20
CA ARG A 129 12.94 -3.69 -7.41
C ARG A 129 11.75 -4.24 -8.19
N PHE A 130 10.56 -3.73 -7.93
CA PHE A 130 9.37 -4.08 -8.69
C PHE A 130 9.50 -3.73 -10.18
N ILE A 131 10.11 -2.57 -10.50
CA ILE A 131 10.37 -2.17 -11.89
C ILE A 131 11.48 -3.03 -12.50
N GLU A 132 12.62 -3.16 -11.81
CA GLU A 132 13.79 -3.92 -12.29
C GLU A 132 13.44 -5.37 -12.64
N ARG A 133 12.53 -5.97 -11.86
CA ARG A 133 12.14 -7.37 -12.00
C ARG A 133 10.91 -7.58 -12.87
N GLY A 134 10.47 -6.53 -13.58
CA GLY A 134 9.40 -6.60 -14.56
C GLY A 134 8.00 -6.69 -13.95
N GLY A 135 7.85 -6.53 -12.63
CA GLY A 135 6.56 -6.53 -11.97
C GLY A 135 5.64 -5.42 -12.47
N ALA A 136 6.22 -4.28 -12.89
CA ALA A 136 5.47 -3.16 -13.48
C ALA A 136 5.17 -3.33 -14.99
N GLY A 137 5.62 -4.39 -15.66
CA GLY A 137 5.64 -4.45 -17.13
C GLY A 137 6.49 -3.30 -17.70
N ASP A 138 5.98 -2.57 -18.72
CA ASP A 138 6.63 -1.31 -19.15
C ASP A 138 6.29 -0.17 -18.16
N PRO A 139 7.25 0.30 -17.34
CA PRO A 139 6.98 1.31 -16.32
C PRO A 139 6.74 2.72 -16.90
N ARG A 140 6.92 2.94 -18.22
CA ARG A 140 6.81 4.28 -18.82
C ARG A 140 5.37 4.70 -19.10
N ASP A 141 4.45 3.74 -19.24
CA ASP A 141 3.06 4.01 -19.63
C ASP A 141 2.23 4.62 -18.49
N ASP A 142 2.24 3.98 -17.32
CA ASP A 142 1.50 4.42 -16.13
C ASP A 142 2.00 3.70 -14.86
N LEU A 143 3.24 3.98 -14.43
CA LEU A 143 3.79 3.35 -13.22
C LEU A 143 2.94 3.62 -11.98
N LEU A 144 2.43 4.84 -11.83
CA LEU A 144 1.70 5.23 -10.62
C LEU A 144 0.35 4.50 -10.52
N GLY A 145 -0.41 4.41 -11.62
CA GLY A 145 -1.67 3.66 -11.64
C GLY A 145 -1.46 2.16 -11.42
N LYS A 146 -0.34 1.59 -11.88
CA LYS A 146 0.03 0.19 -11.61
C LYS A 146 0.34 -0.06 -10.13
N LEU A 147 1.06 0.86 -9.48
CA LEU A 147 1.32 0.79 -8.03
C LEU A 147 0.01 0.94 -7.24
N ASP A 148 -0.89 1.84 -7.67
CA ASP A 148 -2.22 1.96 -7.06
C ASP A 148 -3.02 0.66 -7.16
N ALA A 149 -2.99 0.01 -8.32
CA ALA A 149 -3.69 -1.26 -8.54
C ALA A 149 -3.13 -2.38 -7.62
N GLU A 150 -1.81 -2.49 -7.49
CA GLU A 150 -1.18 -3.43 -6.56
C GLU A 150 -1.59 -3.17 -5.12
N VAL A 151 -1.54 -1.91 -4.67
CA VAL A 151 -1.93 -1.57 -3.30
C VAL A 151 -3.41 -1.83 -3.04
N LEU A 152 -4.29 -1.52 -3.99
CA LEU A 152 -5.71 -1.82 -3.88
C LEU A 152 -5.97 -3.33 -3.86
N ARG A 153 -5.24 -4.12 -4.65
CA ARG A 153 -5.32 -5.58 -4.62
C ARG A 153 -4.99 -6.11 -3.23
N VAL A 154 -3.93 -5.61 -2.61
CA VAL A 154 -3.51 -6.04 -1.27
C VAL A 154 -4.51 -5.58 -0.20
N LEU A 155 -4.83 -4.28 -0.15
CA LEU A 155 -5.74 -3.73 0.85
C LEU A 155 -7.17 -4.28 0.73
N LEU A 156 -7.66 -4.55 -0.48
CA LEU A 156 -9.04 -5.03 -0.63
C LEU A 156 -9.12 -6.55 -0.69
N GLY A 157 -8.04 -7.23 -1.06
CA GLY A 157 -7.99 -8.67 -1.26
C GLY A 157 -7.53 -9.47 -0.04
N ASP A 158 -6.72 -8.90 0.86
CA ASP A 158 -6.13 -9.65 1.97
C ASP A 158 -6.50 -9.10 3.36
N PRO A 159 -7.37 -9.81 4.12
CA PRO A 159 -7.76 -9.40 5.46
C PRO A 159 -6.61 -9.43 6.48
N PHE A 160 -5.63 -10.31 6.31
CA PHE A 160 -4.51 -10.44 7.25
C PHE A 160 -3.71 -9.15 7.29
N VAL A 161 -3.36 -8.61 6.12
CA VAL A 161 -2.61 -7.35 6.00
C VAL A 161 -3.32 -6.21 6.73
N ARG A 162 -4.64 -6.09 6.56
CA ARG A 162 -5.44 -5.05 7.21
C ARG A 162 -5.73 -5.27 8.69
N SER A 163 -5.40 -6.45 9.21
CA SER A 163 -5.62 -6.83 10.61
C SER A 163 -4.39 -6.64 11.49
N LEU A 164 -3.25 -6.26 10.91
CA LEU A 164 -2.01 -6.02 11.64
C LEU A 164 -2.22 -4.99 12.75
N ARG A 165 -1.60 -5.28 13.88
CA ARG A 165 -1.64 -4.51 15.12
C ARG A 165 -0.29 -3.85 15.36
N LEU A 166 -0.23 -2.98 16.37
CA LEU A 166 1.01 -2.29 16.74
C LEU A 166 2.11 -3.24 17.23
N ASP A 167 1.73 -4.37 17.85
CA ASP A 167 2.62 -5.43 18.30
C ASP A 167 3.16 -6.30 17.15
N ASP A 168 2.59 -6.20 15.94
CA ASP A 168 3.06 -6.93 14.77
C ASP A 168 4.20 -6.20 14.02
N CYS A 169 4.76 -5.11 14.57
CA CYS A 169 5.77 -4.29 13.88
C CYS A 169 7.09 -5.03 13.54
N ASP A 170 7.40 -6.10 14.27
CA ASP A 170 8.58 -6.93 14.01
C ASP A 170 8.30 -8.09 13.03
N LEU A 171 7.03 -8.31 12.68
CA LEU A 171 6.63 -9.36 11.73
C LEU A 171 7.08 -9.01 10.31
N SER A 172 7.63 -9.99 9.60
CA SER A 172 7.95 -9.91 8.17
C SER A 172 7.22 -11.03 7.43
N PHE A 173 6.57 -10.72 6.31
CA PHE A 173 5.73 -11.67 5.59
C PHE A 173 5.72 -11.42 4.07
N GLY A 174 5.35 -12.45 3.32
CA GLY A 174 5.25 -12.38 1.86
C GLY A 174 3.85 -12.04 1.38
N VAL A 175 3.71 -11.11 0.42
CA VAL A 175 2.43 -10.81 -0.26
C VAL A 175 2.55 -11.19 -1.74
N PRO A 176 1.90 -12.29 -2.18
CA PRO A 176 1.95 -12.74 -3.57
C PRO A 176 1.54 -11.65 -4.55
N ALA A 177 2.20 -11.60 -5.71
CA ALA A 177 1.90 -10.70 -6.82
C ALA A 177 2.02 -11.47 -8.16
N PRO A 178 1.37 -11.02 -9.25
CA PRO A 178 1.33 -11.77 -10.51
C PRO A 178 2.69 -12.16 -11.12
N HIS A 179 3.78 -11.47 -10.75
CA HIS A 179 5.13 -11.67 -11.30
C HIS A 179 6.19 -11.82 -10.19
N GLY A 180 5.79 -12.15 -8.97
CA GLY A 180 6.73 -12.24 -7.86
C GLY A 180 6.08 -12.14 -6.49
N LEU A 181 6.87 -11.67 -5.54
CA LEU A 181 6.52 -11.64 -4.13
C LEU A 181 6.97 -10.31 -3.51
N TRP A 182 6.02 -9.55 -2.98
CA TRP A 182 6.35 -8.42 -2.13
C TRP A 182 6.79 -8.92 -0.76
N ILE A 183 7.87 -8.37 -0.23
CA ILE A 183 8.29 -8.61 1.14
C ILE A 183 7.84 -7.43 1.97
N ALA A 184 6.90 -7.68 2.87
CA ALA A 184 6.30 -6.70 3.76
C ALA A 184 6.81 -6.89 5.19
N GLY A 185 6.88 -5.78 5.93
CA GLY A 185 6.98 -5.82 7.38
C GLY A 185 5.80 -5.09 8.01
N GLY A 186 5.42 -5.48 9.22
CA GLY A 186 4.60 -4.62 10.07
C GLY A 186 5.30 -3.28 10.27
N ALA A 187 4.54 -2.21 10.32
CA ALA A 187 5.08 -0.86 10.47
C ALA A 187 4.14 0.02 11.28
N VAL A 188 4.74 1.05 11.87
CA VAL A 188 4.02 2.11 12.56
C VAL A 188 4.24 3.41 11.78
N THR A 189 3.15 4.12 11.48
CA THR A 189 3.21 5.45 10.88
C THR A 189 2.58 6.46 11.82
N VAL A 190 3.30 7.54 12.09
CA VAL A 190 2.76 8.69 12.85
C VAL A 190 2.12 9.66 11.87
N LEU A 191 0.80 9.76 11.88
CA LEU A 191 0.03 10.65 11.01
C LEU A 191 -0.83 11.58 11.86
N ARG A 192 -0.62 12.90 11.76
CA ARG A 192 -1.42 13.93 12.45
C ARG A 192 -1.55 13.65 13.96
N GLU A 193 -0.41 13.39 14.61
CA GLU A 193 -0.33 13.09 16.06
C GLU A 193 -0.95 11.74 16.48
N LYS A 194 -1.43 10.93 15.53
CA LYS A 194 -1.88 9.55 15.79
C LYS A 194 -0.85 8.54 15.34
N VAL A 195 -0.74 7.46 16.11
CA VAL A 195 0.07 6.28 15.78
C VAL A 195 -0.85 5.26 15.10
N ILE A 196 -0.54 4.91 13.85
CA ILE A 196 -1.36 4.02 13.02
C ILE A 196 -0.54 2.79 12.63
N ALA A 197 -1.08 1.59 12.89
CA ALA A 197 -0.50 0.33 12.44
C ALA A 197 -0.66 0.16 10.92
N GLY A 198 0.29 -0.51 10.31
CA GLY A 198 0.38 -0.63 8.87
C GLY A 198 1.29 -1.74 8.40
N ALA A 199 1.45 -1.82 7.09
CA ALA A 199 2.45 -2.65 6.44
C ALA A 199 3.36 -1.77 5.59
N THR A 200 4.65 -2.09 5.57
CA THR A 200 5.61 -1.46 4.67
C THR A 200 6.24 -2.52 3.77
N PHE A 201 6.11 -2.35 2.47
CA PHE A 201 6.84 -3.13 1.49
C PHE A 201 8.30 -2.67 1.44
N ALA A 202 9.17 -3.55 1.94
CA ALA A 202 10.60 -3.32 2.03
C ALA A 202 11.29 -3.65 0.70
N THR A 203 10.86 -4.72 0.02
CA THR A 203 11.44 -5.10 -1.28
C THR A 203 10.46 -5.93 -2.12
N PHE A 204 10.87 -6.23 -3.36
CA PHE A 204 10.15 -7.11 -4.29
C PHE A 204 11.10 -8.16 -4.85
N LEU A 205 10.69 -9.43 -4.77
CA LEU A 205 11.40 -10.56 -5.37
C LEU A 205 10.69 -10.95 -6.68
N GLY A 206 11.43 -10.95 -7.78
CA GLY A 206 10.92 -11.55 -9.03
C GLY A 206 10.94 -13.08 -8.95
N GLU A 207 10.14 -13.75 -9.79
CA GLU A 207 10.03 -15.22 -9.79
C GLU A 207 11.37 -15.98 -9.83
N ARG A 208 12.34 -15.44 -10.56
CA ARG A 208 13.68 -16.05 -10.70
C ARG A 208 14.54 -15.93 -9.44
N GLU A 209 14.21 -15.01 -8.54
CA GLU A 209 14.90 -14.82 -7.26
C GLU A 209 14.26 -15.63 -6.14
N MET A 210 13.04 -16.15 -6.35
CA MET A 210 12.36 -16.95 -5.34
C MET A 210 13.04 -18.32 -5.20
N GLY A 211 13.36 -18.71 -3.98
CA GLY A 211 13.73 -20.08 -3.61
C GLY A 211 12.51 -21.00 -3.55
N ASP A 212 12.74 -22.29 -3.31
CA ASP A 212 11.67 -23.29 -3.28
C ASP A 212 10.71 -23.08 -2.10
N ASP A 213 11.22 -22.69 -0.94
CA ASP A 213 10.38 -22.36 0.22
C ASP A 213 9.48 -21.15 -0.03
N GLN A 214 9.99 -20.14 -0.74
CA GLN A 214 9.21 -18.95 -1.12
C GLN A 214 8.14 -19.29 -2.15
N ARG A 215 8.44 -20.18 -3.11
CA ARG A 215 7.42 -20.72 -4.04
C ARG A 215 6.36 -21.54 -3.31
N ALA A 216 6.76 -22.37 -2.34
CA ALA A 216 5.83 -23.15 -1.52
C ALA A 216 4.96 -22.23 -0.65
N TYR A 217 5.55 -21.20 -0.06
CA TYR A 217 4.83 -20.15 0.65
C TYR A 217 3.79 -19.48 -0.24
N VAL A 218 4.16 -19.05 -1.45
CA VAL A 218 3.23 -18.41 -2.40
C VAL A 218 2.06 -19.32 -2.73
N ALA A 219 2.30 -20.60 -3.00
CA ALA A 219 1.24 -21.56 -3.30
C ALA A 219 0.24 -21.72 -2.14
N VAL A 220 0.72 -21.74 -0.89
CA VAL A 220 -0.15 -21.78 0.30
C VAL A 220 -0.88 -20.44 0.46
N ALA A 221 -0.19 -19.31 0.30
CA ALA A 221 -0.78 -17.99 0.45
C ALA A 221 -1.91 -17.74 -0.57
N GLU A 222 -1.75 -18.19 -1.81
CA GLU A 222 -2.78 -18.09 -2.85
C GLU A 222 -3.96 -19.03 -2.63
N ALA A 223 -3.72 -20.23 -2.10
CA ALA A 223 -4.76 -21.23 -1.88
C ALA A 223 -5.55 -21.02 -0.57
N GLU A 224 -4.85 -20.64 0.50
CA GLU A 224 -5.37 -20.65 1.89
C GLU A 224 -5.29 -19.27 2.56
N GLY A 225 -4.59 -18.30 1.96
CA GLY A 225 -4.39 -16.95 2.48
C GLY A 225 -3.05 -16.76 3.22
N ILE A 226 -2.62 -15.50 3.33
CA ILE A 226 -1.31 -15.14 3.93
C ILE A 226 -1.19 -15.63 5.37
N ALA A 227 -2.24 -15.52 6.19
CA ALA A 227 -2.21 -15.98 7.57
C ALA A 227 -1.88 -17.49 7.70
N ALA A 228 -2.41 -18.31 6.80
CA ALA A 228 -2.13 -19.75 6.77
C ALA A 228 -0.69 -20.03 6.33
N ALA A 229 -0.21 -19.28 5.34
CA ALA A 229 1.17 -19.38 4.88
C ALA A 229 2.16 -18.98 5.99
N GLU A 230 1.93 -17.86 6.68
CA GLU A 230 2.77 -17.40 7.81
C GLU A 230 2.77 -18.39 8.97
N ALA A 231 1.63 -19.02 9.28
CA ALA A 231 1.58 -20.07 10.31
C ALA A 231 2.43 -21.30 9.94
N ARG A 232 2.58 -21.60 8.64
CA ARG A 232 3.37 -22.73 8.13
C ARG A 232 4.86 -22.39 7.93
N PHE A 233 5.17 -21.12 7.69
CA PHE A 233 6.52 -20.63 7.40
C PHE A 233 6.91 -19.42 8.29
N PRO A 234 6.84 -19.51 9.63
CA PRO A 234 6.85 -18.37 10.57
C PRO A 234 8.18 -17.60 10.66
N SER A 235 9.19 -17.93 9.85
CA SER A 235 10.52 -17.31 9.90
C SER A 235 11.18 -17.26 8.52
N LEU A 236 10.38 -17.24 7.46
CA LEU A 236 10.88 -17.27 6.10
C LEU A 236 11.48 -15.92 5.64
N PHE A 237 11.06 -14.80 6.25
CA PHE A 237 11.39 -13.43 5.81
C PHE A 237 12.06 -12.59 6.90
#